data_AF-A0A164GKY2-F1
#
_entry.id   AF-A0A164GKY2-F1
#
_cell.length_a   1.000
_cell.length_b   1.000
_cell.length_c   1.000
_cell.angle_alpha   90.00
_cell.angle_beta   90.00
_cell.angle_gamma   90.00
#
_symmetry.space_group_name_H-M   'P 1'
#
loop_
_entity.id
_entity.type
_entity.pdbx_description
1 polymer ?
#
loop_
_entity_poly.entity_id
_entity_poly.type
_entity_poly.pdbx_seq_one_letter_code
_entity_poly.pdbx_strand_id
1 'polypeptide(L)'
;GETYVGYVDVKSQPVQFYVQKSANFTATTANAELFPFEIVKLNEGNAMDAQKGIFKAPKSGIYVFDFAAVDLPGGTDLVVNIHKNDELVASGGPVGSANHGTVAIPSMLQLTVDDTI
;
A
#
# COMPACT_ATOMS: atom_id res chain seq x y z
N GLY A 1 26.65 -16.50 41.36
CA GLY A 1 26.17 -17.08 40.10
C GLY A 1 25.21 -16.10 39.51
N GLU A 2 25.63 -15.40 38.46
CA GLU A 2 24.80 -14.37 37.84
C GLU A 2 23.92 -15.02 36.79
N THR A 3 22.60 -14.93 36.97
CA THR A 3 21.64 -15.42 36.00
C THR A 3 21.45 -14.32 34.95
N TYR A 4 22.11 -14.48 33.81
CA TYR A 4 21.78 -13.73 32.60
C TYR A 4 20.38 -14.16 32.17
N VAL A 5 19.37 -13.38 32.58
CA VAL A 5 18.05 -13.43 31.95
C VAL A 5 18.26 -12.90 30.55
N GLY A 6 18.48 -13.83 29.62
CA GLY A 6 18.54 -13.55 28.20
C GLY A 6 17.23 -12.89 27.80
N TYR A 7 17.24 -11.57 27.72
CA TYR A 7 16.46 -10.86 26.73
C TYR A 7 17.01 -11.33 25.39
N VAL A 8 16.62 -12.53 24.95
CA VAL A 8 16.70 -12.88 23.54
C VAL A 8 15.81 -11.83 22.91
N ASP A 9 16.48 -10.81 22.40
CA ASP A 9 15.97 -9.82 21.49
C ASP A 9 15.38 -10.63 20.32
N VAL A 10 14.13 -11.08 20.47
CA VAL A 10 13.34 -11.61 19.36
C VAL A 10 13.10 -10.39 18.50
N LYS A 11 14.10 -10.03 17.70
CA LYS A 11 13.98 -9.03 16.68
C LYS A 11 12.77 -9.45 15.86
N SER A 12 11.67 -8.73 16.03
CA SER A 12 10.46 -9.03 15.28
C SER A 12 10.85 -8.98 13.81
N GLN A 13 10.48 -9.99 13.03
CA GLN A 13 10.79 -9.96 11.61
C GLN A 13 10.22 -8.65 11.01
N PRO A 14 11.01 -7.93 10.19
CA PRO A 14 10.54 -6.74 9.52
C PRO A 14 9.30 -7.07 8.67
N VAL A 15 8.35 -6.14 8.62
CA VAL A 15 7.17 -6.22 7.77
C VAL A 15 7.22 -5.00 6.88
N GLN A 16 7.62 -5.20 5.64
CA GLN A 16 7.77 -4.14 4.65
C GLN A 16 7.61 -4.70 3.25
N PHE A 17 7.06 -3.88 2.36
CA PHE A 17 6.87 -4.27 0.97
C PHE A 17 7.10 -3.07 0.06
N TYR A 18 7.46 -3.36 -1.18
CA TYR A 18 7.51 -2.38 -2.24
C TYR A 18 7.12 -3.06 -3.55
N VAL A 19 5.98 -2.66 -4.10
CA VAL A 19 5.43 -3.21 -5.35
C VAL A 19 5.17 -2.09 -6.35
N GLN A 20 5.21 -2.42 -7.64
CA GLN A 20 5.06 -1.47 -8.73
C GLN A 20 4.27 -2.09 -9.89
N LYS A 21 3.58 -1.25 -10.65
CA LYS A 21 3.07 -1.64 -11.97
C LYS A 21 4.20 -1.59 -13.00
N SER A 22 4.21 -2.53 -13.93
CA SER A 22 5.16 -2.56 -15.06
C SER A 22 4.65 -1.87 -16.33
N ALA A 23 3.35 -1.57 -16.36
CA ALA A 23 2.68 -0.94 -17.49
C ALA A 23 1.64 0.08 -17.01
N ASN A 24 1.19 0.93 -17.94
CA ASN A 24 0.13 1.89 -17.70
C ASN A 24 -1.15 1.19 -17.25
N PHE A 25 -1.82 1.76 -16.25
CA PHE A 25 -3.14 1.32 -15.82
C PHE A 25 -4.21 2.11 -16.57
N THR A 26 -5.27 1.44 -17.02
CA THR A 26 -6.47 2.09 -17.55
C THR A 26 -7.65 1.64 -16.73
N ALA A 27 -8.23 2.56 -15.97
CA ALA A 27 -9.46 2.29 -15.22
C ALA A 27 -10.60 2.07 -16.21
N THR A 28 -11.21 0.88 -16.18
CA THR A 28 -12.38 0.54 -17.01
C THR A 28 -13.69 0.92 -16.36
N THR A 29 -13.67 1.19 -15.05
CA THR A 29 -14.81 1.66 -14.25
C THR A 29 -14.31 2.67 -13.20
N ALA A 30 -15.23 3.42 -12.60
CA ALA A 30 -14.91 4.36 -11.52
C ALA A 30 -14.27 3.70 -10.28
N ASN A 31 -14.50 2.39 -10.09
CA ASN A 31 -13.98 1.61 -8.96
C ASN A 31 -13.02 0.51 -9.42
N ALA A 32 -12.29 0.75 -10.53
CA ALA A 32 -11.36 -0.23 -11.05
C ALA A 32 -10.25 -0.51 -10.03
N GLU A 33 -10.01 -1.78 -9.74
CA GLU A 33 -8.96 -2.20 -8.82
C GLU A 33 -7.59 -2.13 -9.52
N LEU A 34 -6.57 -1.62 -8.84
CA LEU A 34 -5.26 -1.32 -9.44
C LEU A 34 -4.40 -2.56 -9.71
N PHE A 35 -4.76 -3.70 -9.12
CA PHE A 35 -3.99 -4.93 -9.18
C PHE A 35 -4.11 -5.65 -10.54
N PRO A 36 -3.17 -6.54 -10.88
CA PRO A 36 -1.97 -6.90 -10.13
C PRO A 36 -0.89 -5.80 -10.13
N PHE A 37 0.05 -5.90 -9.20
CA PHE A 37 1.35 -5.23 -9.28
C PHE A 37 2.38 -6.23 -9.79
N GLU A 38 2.86 -6.04 -11.02
CA GLU A 38 3.70 -7.03 -11.70
C GLU A 38 5.14 -7.08 -11.18
N ILE A 39 5.60 -6.03 -10.51
CA ILE A 39 6.97 -5.94 -10.00
C ILE A 39 6.94 -5.92 -8.47
N VAL A 40 7.52 -6.95 -7.85
CA VAL A 40 7.75 -7.02 -6.40
C VAL A 40 9.24 -6.74 -6.13
N LYS A 41 9.56 -5.57 -5.59
CA LYS A 41 10.93 -5.21 -5.20
C LYS A 41 11.30 -5.77 -3.84
N LEU A 42 10.33 -5.81 -2.92
CA LEU A 42 10.47 -6.30 -1.55
C LEU A 42 9.11 -6.78 -1.02
N ASN A 43 9.11 -7.82 -0.18
CA ASN A 43 7.93 -8.28 0.54
C ASN A 43 8.33 -9.07 1.80
N GLU A 44 9.05 -8.44 2.71
CA GLU A 44 9.47 -9.06 3.96
C GLU A 44 8.26 -9.28 4.88
N GLY A 45 8.18 -10.48 5.47
CA GLY A 45 7.00 -10.93 6.20
C GLY A 45 5.87 -11.45 5.32
N ASN A 46 6.00 -11.39 3.98
CA ASN A 46 5.02 -11.88 3.01
C ASN A 46 3.59 -11.37 3.24
N ALA A 47 3.47 -10.12 3.71
CA ALA A 47 2.20 -9.52 4.08
C ALA A 47 1.46 -8.87 2.90
N MET A 48 2.15 -8.59 1.79
CA MET A 48 1.54 -8.05 0.56
C MET A 48 1.22 -9.17 -0.43
N ASP A 49 -0.05 -9.31 -0.80
CA ASP A 49 -0.50 -10.11 -1.96
C ASP A 49 -0.52 -9.21 -3.19
N ALA A 50 0.59 -9.17 -3.94
CA ALA A 50 0.74 -8.32 -5.11
C ALA A 50 -0.23 -8.66 -6.26
N GLN A 51 -0.78 -9.89 -6.30
CA GLN A 51 -1.75 -10.28 -7.32
C GLN A 51 -3.13 -9.69 -7.04
N LYS A 52 -3.46 -9.49 -5.76
CA LYS A 52 -4.70 -8.83 -5.32
C LYS A 52 -4.51 -7.37 -4.93
N GLY A 53 -3.26 -6.90 -4.86
CA GLY A 53 -2.96 -5.55 -4.39
C GLY A 53 -3.33 -5.32 -2.93
N ILE A 54 -3.43 -6.38 -2.12
CA ILE A 54 -3.90 -6.30 -0.72
C ILE A 54 -2.74 -6.58 0.22
N PHE A 55 -2.49 -5.66 1.15
CA PHE A 55 -1.65 -5.90 2.31
C PHE A 55 -2.51 -6.41 3.47
N LYS A 56 -2.06 -7.47 4.16
CA LYS A 56 -2.74 -7.97 5.37
C LYS A 56 -1.82 -7.91 6.57
N ALA A 57 -2.20 -7.16 7.61
CA ALA A 57 -1.37 -6.92 8.77
C ALA A 57 -1.08 -8.21 9.56
N PRO A 58 0.19 -8.66 9.66
CA PRO A 58 0.53 -9.87 10.40
C PRO A 58 0.65 -9.65 11.92
N LYS A 59 0.69 -8.39 12.36
CA LYS A 59 0.80 -7.99 13.77
C LYS A 59 0.10 -6.66 14.01
N SER A 60 -0.44 -6.46 15.20
CA SER A 60 -0.99 -5.15 15.58
C SER A 60 0.13 -4.12 15.70
N GLY A 61 -0.10 -2.90 15.22
CA GLY A 61 0.90 -1.84 15.26
C GLY A 61 0.55 -0.65 14.38
N ILE A 62 1.47 0.31 14.35
CA ILE A 62 1.40 1.45 13.43
C ILE A 62 2.13 1.06 12.15
N TYR A 63 1.46 1.25 11.02
CA TYR A 63 1.98 1.02 9.68
C TYR A 63 2.02 2.33 8.91
N VAL A 64 3.03 2.48 8.06
CA VAL A 64 3.17 3.62 7.15
C VAL A 64 3.04 3.09 5.73
N PHE A 65 2.15 3.71 4.96
CA PHE A 65 1.93 3.42 3.56
C PHE A 65 2.26 4.66 2.75
N ASP A 66 2.93 4.45 1.62
CA ASP A 66 3.14 5.48 0.61
C ASP A 66 2.67 4.91 -0.73
N PHE A 67 1.78 5.65 -1.38
CA PHE A 67 1.30 5.35 -2.72
C PHE A 67 1.58 6.56 -3.61
N ALA A 68 2.17 6.32 -4.77
CA ALA A 68 2.37 7.36 -5.77
C ALA A 68 1.99 6.86 -7.17
N ALA A 69 1.36 7.74 -7.95
CA ALA A 69 1.09 7.53 -9.37
C ALA A 69 1.07 8.87 -10.12
N VAL A 70 1.13 8.80 -11.44
CA VAL A 70 1.06 9.96 -12.33
C VAL A 70 -0.01 9.66 -13.37
N ASP A 71 -0.92 10.59 -13.60
CA ASP A 71 -1.87 10.51 -14.71
C ASP A 71 -1.14 10.72 -16.05
N LEU A 72 -1.70 10.13 -17.11
CA LEU A 72 -1.16 10.30 -18.45
C LEU A 72 -1.91 11.41 -19.18
N PRO A 73 -1.26 12.07 -20.16
CA PRO A 73 -1.92 13.12 -20.93
C PRO A 73 -3.19 12.59 -21.61
N GLY A 74 -4.28 13.36 -21.51
CA GLY A 74 -5.60 12.97 -21.99
C GLY A 74 -6.44 12.19 -20.97
N GLY A 75 -5.92 11.94 -19.77
CA GLY A 75 -6.72 11.52 -18.61
C GLY A 75 -7.71 12.61 -18.21
N THR A 76 -8.90 12.20 -17.78
CA THR A 76 -9.96 13.13 -17.36
C THR A 76 -9.90 13.41 -15.86
N ASP A 77 -9.64 12.39 -15.05
CA ASP A 77 -9.43 12.45 -13.60
C ASP A 77 -8.66 11.20 -13.15
N LEU A 78 -7.79 11.33 -12.14
CA LEU A 78 -7.23 10.20 -11.39
C LEU A 78 -7.51 10.41 -9.91
N VAL A 79 -8.36 9.56 -9.34
CA VAL A 79 -8.59 9.50 -7.89
C VAL A 79 -8.15 8.14 -7.41
N VAL A 80 -7.24 8.11 -6.44
CA VAL A 80 -6.79 6.89 -5.79
C VAL A 80 -7.36 6.89 -4.38
N ASN A 81 -7.94 5.75 -4.00
CA ASN A 81 -8.51 5.51 -2.70
C ASN A 81 -7.72 4.41 -2.00
N ILE A 82 -7.40 4.62 -0.73
CA ILE A 82 -6.85 3.60 0.16
C ILE A 82 -7.97 3.19 1.10
N HIS A 83 -8.26 1.89 1.14
CA HIS A 83 -9.27 1.32 2.02
C HIS A 83 -8.61 0.55 3.15
N LYS A 84 -9.21 0.57 4.34
CA LYS A 84 -8.90 -0.34 5.45
C LYS A 84 -10.14 -1.19 5.69
N ASN A 85 -10.05 -2.51 5.51
CA ASN A 85 -11.21 -3.41 5.66
C ASN A 85 -12.46 -2.88 4.92
N ASP A 86 -12.29 -2.49 3.66
CA ASP A 86 -13.32 -1.85 2.81
C ASP A 86 -13.77 -0.43 3.23
N GLU A 87 -13.26 0.14 4.33
CA GLU A 87 -13.53 1.52 4.75
C GLU A 87 -12.55 2.50 4.12
N LEU A 88 -13.02 3.58 3.50
CA LEU A 88 -12.16 4.61 2.91
C LEU A 88 -11.37 5.35 4.01
N VAL A 89 -10.04 5.25 3.99
CA VAL A 89 -9.16 5.90 4.98
C VAL A 89 -8.29 7.01 4.41
N ALA A 90 -8.03 7.00 3.10
CA ALA A 90 -7.36 8.10 2.41
C ALA A 90 -7.80 8.17 0.94
N SER A 91 -7.82 9.37 0.39
CA SER A 91 -8.13 9.60 -1.03
C SER A 91 -7.30 10.78 -1.54
N GLY A 92 -6.92 10.73 -2.82
CA GLY A 92 -6.25 11.84 -3.45
C GLY A 92 -6.03 11.64 -4.93
N GLY A 93 -5.70 12.73 -5.60
CA GLY A 93 -5.20 12.74 -6.95
C GLY A 93 -5.60 14.00 -7.72
N PRO A 94 -5.07 14.17 -8.93
CA PRO A 94 -5.39 15.30 -9.78
C PRO A 94 -6.85 15.22 -10.24
N VAL A 95 -7.57 16.33 -10.08
CA VAL A 95 -8.94 16.51 -10.58
C VAL A 95 -8.89 17.54 -11.71
N GLY A 96 -9.55 17.23 -12.82
CA GLY A 96 -9.56 18.02 -14.04
C GLY A 96 -8.48 17.59 -15.04
N SER A 97 -8.54 18.18 -16.23
CA SER A 97 -7.64 17.89 -17.36
C SER A 97 -6.21 18.40 -17.09
N ALA A 98 -5.49 17.69 -16.23
CA ALA A 98 -4.06 17.87 -16.03
C ALA A 98 -3.30 17.16 -17.15
N ASN A 99 -2.27 17.83 -17.66
CA ASN A 99 -1.23 17.14 -18.41
C ASN A 99 -0.19 16.66 -17.38
N HIS A 100 -0.37 15.43 -16.87
CA HIS A 100 0.56 14.74 -15.95
C HIS A 100 0.42 15.19 -14.49
N GLY A 101 -0.78 15.09 -13.93
CA GLY A 101 -1.03 15.23 -12.51
C GLY A 101 -0.41 14.07 -11.71
N THR A 102 0.24 14.42 -10.61
CA THR A 102 0.82 13.45 -9.67
C THR A 102 -0.12 13.25 -8.49
N VAL A 103 -0.32 12.00 -8.08
CA VAL A 103 -0.90 11.65 -6.80
C VAL A 103 0.19 11.05 -5.91
N ALA A 104 0.25 11.51 -4.66
CA ALA A 104 1.06 10.92 -3.60
C ALA A 104 0.22 10.91 -2.31
N ILE A 105 0.07 9.74 -1.70
CA ILE A 105 -0.78 9.54 -0.51
C ILE A 105 0.05 8.87 0.59
N PRO A 106 0.81 9.64 1.38
CA PRO A 106 1.41 9.12 2.61
C PRO A 106 0.32 8.94 3.67
N SER A 107 0.25 7.76 4.26
CA SER A 107 -0.74 7.42 5.30
C SER A 107 -0.07 6.69 6.46
N MET A 108 -0.50 6.99 7.69
CA MET A 108 -0.08 6.30 8.90
C MET A 108 -1.31 5.74 9.59
N LEU A 109 -1.39 4.42 9.72
CA LEU A 109 -2.58 3.72 10.19
C LEU A 109 -2.25 2.81 11.36
N GLN A 110 -3.09 2.84 12.39
CA GLN A 110 -3.12 1.82 13.42
C GLN A 110 -3.88 0.61 12.88
N LEU A 111 -3.18 -0.52 12.75
CA LEU A 111 -3.74 -1.79 12.32
C LEU A 111 -3.75 -2.79 13.47
N THR A 112 -4.72 -3.69 13.42
CA THR A 112 -4.78 -4.92 14.19
C THR A 112 -4.47 -6.11 13.28
N VAL A 113 -4.17 -7.27 13.88
CA VAL A 113 -3.93 -8.50 13.10
C VAL A 113 -5.10 -8.74 12.13
N ASP A 114 -4.75 -9.11 10.90
CA ASP A 114 -5.65 -9.36 9.78
C ASP A 114 -6.38 -8.15 9.17
N ASP A 115 -6.16 -6.92 9.67
CA ASP A 115 -6.61 -5.72 8.95
C ASP A 115 -6.00 -5.71 7.54
N THR A 116 -6.82 -5.41 6.52
CA THR A 116 -6.40 -5.31 5.13
C THR A 116 -6.30 -3.87 4.68
N ILE A 117 -5.27 -3.56 3.88
CA ILE A 117 -5.09 -2.31 3.13
C ILE A 117 -5.09 -2.62 1.63
#